data_AF-A0A510K810-F1
#
_entry.id   AF-A0A510K810-F1
#
_cell.length_a   1.000
_cell.length_b   1.000
_cell.length_c   1.000
_cell.angle_alpha   90.00
_cell.angle_beta   90.00
_cell.angle_gamma   90.00
#
_symmetry.space_group_name_H-M   'P 1'
#
loop_
_entity.id
_entity.type
_entity.pdbx_description
1 polymer ?
#
loop_
_entity_poly.entity_id
_entity_poly.type
_entity_poly.pdbx_seq_one_letter_code
_entity_poly.pdbx_strand_id
1 'polypeptide(L)'
;MSNDVEFIQDLKDWKNLKSIIMVENYRKTGDDETRGKRYYISDLELSAEEFLKIIREHWEVENSLHWVLDVHFREDLSLSKKDNAIINFSTVRKFCYNLTKFDEKLKHLTLKRRLANYQYDIKNIENLVISLFNCPLTTEK
;
A
#
# COMPACT_ATOMS: atom_id res chain seq x y z
N MET A 1 22.84 10.38 1.29
CA MET A 1 21.82 11.37 1.70
C MET A 1 22.52 12.68 1.97
N SER A 2 21.79 13.80 1.95
CA SER A 2 22.28 15.07 2.44
C SER A 2 21.19 15.73 3.28
N ASN A 3 21.55 16.17 4.49
CA ASN A 3 20.71 17.08 5.28
C ASN A 3 21.13 18.55 5.07
N ASP A 4 22.24 18.78 4.36
CA ASP A 4 22.54 20.08 3.78
C ASP A 4 21.69 20.23 2.52
N VAL A 5 20.75 21.18 2.56
CA VAL A 5 19.81 21.51 1.48
C VAL A 5 19.95 22.97 1.01
N GLU A 6 20.94 23.70 1.53
CA GLU A 6 21.14 25.14 1.23
C GLU A 6 21.52 25.39 -0.24
N PHE A 7 22.02 24.36 -0.93
CA PHE A 7 22.38 24.42 -2.35
C PHE A 7 21.17 24.46 -3.31
N ILE A 8 19.94 24.28 -2.82
CA ILE A 8 18.73 24.26 -3.64
C ILE A 8 18.31 25.69 -3.98
N GLN A 9 18.33 26.04 -5.27
CA GLN A 9 18.05 27.40 -5.76
C GLN A 9 16.70 27.97 -5.30
N ASP A 10 15.67 27.12 -5.23
CA ASP A 10 14.31 27.51 -4.84
C ASP A 10 13.91 27.00 -3.44
N LEU A 11 14.87 26.86 -2.51
CA LEU A 11 14.61 26.36 -1.15
C LEU A 11 13.46 27.10 -0.44
N LYS A 12 13.28 28.40 -0.74
CA LYS A 12 12.18 29.24 -0.24
C LYS A 12 10.78 28.69 -0.53
N ASP A 13 10.61 27.94 -1.62
CA ASP A 13 9.33 27.34 -2.01
C ASP A 13 9.08 26.02 -1.25
N TRP A 14 10.13 25.47 -0.64
CA TRP A 14 10.12 24.20 0.10
C TRP A 14 10.41 24.43 1.59
N LYS A 15 9.54 25.21 2.25
CA LYS A 15 9.74 25.75 3.62
C LYS A 15 10.15 24.73 4.69
N ASN A 16 9.74 23.48 4.55
CA ASN A 16 9.98 22.42 5.54
C ASN A 16 11.03 21.41 5.08
N LEU A 17 11.69 21.62 3.95
CA LEU A 17 12.66 20.66 3.42
C LEU A 17 13.88 20.58 4.32
N LYS A 18 14.22 19.36 4.76
CA LYS A 18 15.38 19.11 5.63
C LYS A 18 16.35 18.10 5.08
N SER A 19 15.93 17.25 4.15
CA SER A 19 16.81 16.23 3.60
C SER A 19 16.50 15.88 2.15
N ILE A 20 17.56 15.56 1.41
CA ILE A 20 17.53 14.93 0.10
C ILE A 20 18.11 13.52 0.22
N ILE A 21 17.36 12.55 -0.29
CA ILE A 21 17.72 11.14 -0.28
C ILE A 21 17.90 10.68 -1.71
N MET A 22 19.00 9.98 -1.98
CA MET A 22 19.21 9.24 -3.22
C MET A 22 19.32 7.77 -2.88
N VAL A 23 18.47 6.95 -3.50
CA VAL A 23 18.50 5.49 -3.38
C VAL A 23 18.86 4.92 -4.73
N GLU A 24 19.90 4.08 -4.73
CA GLU A 24 20.22 3.24 -5.89
C GLU A 24 19.56 1.87 -5.71
N ASN A 25 18.79 1.45 -6.71
CA ASN A 25 18.17 0.14 -6.76
C ASN A 25 18.88 -0.74 -7.78
N TYR A 26 19.18 -1.96 -7.37
CA TYR A 26 19.71 -3.01 -8.23
C TYR A 26 18.68 -4.14 -8.31
N ARG A 27 18.37 -4.57 -9.54
CA ARG A 27 17.51 -5.72 -9.80
C ARG A 27 18.22 -6.64 -10.77
N LYS A 28 18.28 -7.93 -10.42
CA LYS A 28 18.71 -8.99 -11.32
C LYS A 28 17.52 -9.89 -11.64
N THR A 29 17.29 -10.20 -12.90
CA THR A 29 16.21 -11.10 -13.33
C THR A 29 16.75 -11.99 -14.44
N GLY A 30 17.07 -13.24 -14.09
CA GLY A 30 17.86 -14.10 -14.96
C GLY A 30 19.25 -13.50 -15.18
N ASP A 31 19.62 -13.35 -16.46
CA ASP A 31 20.88 -12.73 -16.88
C ASP A 31 20.82 -11.21 -16.97
N ASP A 32 19.61 -10.62 -16.91
CA ASP A 32 19.43 -9.18 -17.03
C ASP A 32 19.67 -8.47 -15.69
N GLU A 33 20.46 -7.40 -15.74
CA GLU A 33 20.76 -6.53 -14.61
C GLU A 33 20.29 -5.11 -14.89
N THR A 34 19.50 -4.55 -13.97
CA THR A 34 19.02 -3.16 -14.05
C THR A 34 19.44 -2.38 -12.82
N ARG A 35 20.00 -1.19 -13.03
CA ARG A 35 20.31 -0.20 -12.00
C ARG A 35 19.46 1.03 -12.21
N GLY A 36 18.86 1.53 -11.14
CA GLY A 36 18.11 2.78 -11.13
C GLY A 36 18.54 3.66 -9.98
N LYS A 37 18.38 4.98 -10.14
CA LYS A 37 18.52 5.94 -9.06
C LYS A 37 17.19 6.65 -8.87
N ARG A 38 16.77 6.80 -7.62
CA ARG A 38 15.56 7.51 -7.22
C ARG A 38 15.93 8.58 -6.20
N TYR A 39 15.35 9.75 -6.37
CA TYR A 39 15.56 10.89 -5.49
C TYR A 39 14.28 11.19 -4.73
N TYR A 40 14.42 11.46 -3.43
CA TYR A 40 13.33 11.78 -2.53
C TYR A 40 13.69 13.05 -1.75
N ILE A 41 12.66 13.76 -1.33
CA ILE A 41 12.75 14.92 -0.46
C ILE A 41 11.97 14.63 0.83
N SER A 42 12.45 15.13 1.96
CA SER A 42 11.76 14.94 3.24
C SER A 42 11.97 16.13 4.18
N ASP A 43 10.98 16.37 5.01
CA ASP A 43 10.99 17.28 6.15
C ASP A 43 11.56 16.64 7.43
N LEU A 44 12.03 15.40 7.33
CA LEU A 44 12.66 14.64 8.41
C LEU A 44 14.19 14.70 8.31
N GLU A 45 14.83 14.62 9.47
CA GLU A 45 16.28 14.51 9.62
C GLU A 45 16.60 13.14 10.23
N LEU A 46 16.65 12.12 9.38
CA LEU A 46 16.93 10.74 9.79
C LEU A 46 18.27 10.26 9.23
N SER A 47 18.72 9.09 9.68
CA SER A 47 19.86 8.38 9.11
C SER A 47 19.53 7.69 7.78
N ALA A 48 20.57 7.35 7.01
CA ALA A 48 20.40 6.72 5.70
C ALA A 48 19.66 5.38 5.80
N GLU A 49 19.92 4.65 6.88
CA GLU A 49 19.31 3.36 7.18
C GLU A 49 17.81 3.51 7.47
N GLU A 50 17.43 4.50 8.27
CA GLU A 50 16.03 4.78 8.58
C GLU A 50 15.25 5.19 7.32
N PHE A 51 15.81 6.06 6.48
CA PHE A 51 15.18 6.39 5.20
C PHE A 51 15.08 5.18 4.28
N LEU A 52 16.12 4.34 4.22
CA LEU A 52 16.07 3.13 3.39
C LEU A 52 14.96 2.19 3.86
N LYS A 53 14.76 2.04 5.17
CA LYS A 53 13.66 1.27 5.76
C LYS A 53 12.31 1.86 5.36
N ILE A 54 12.09 3.15 5.58
CA ILE A 54 10.84 3.85 5.23
C ILE A 54 10.54 3.71 3.74
N ILE A 55 11.54 3.91 2.88
CA ILE A 55 11.38 3.79 1.43
C ILE A 55 11.03 2.35 1.05
N ARG A 56 11.66 1.34 1.65
CA ARG A 56 11.30 -0.07 1.41
C ARG A 56 9.87 -0.38 1.84
N GLU A 57 9.47 0.05 3.04
CA GLU A 57 8.10 -0.11 3.55
C GLU A 57 7.08 0.59 2.65
N HIS A 58 7.42 1.77 2.12
CA HIS A 58 6.59 2.46 1.14
C HIS A 58 6.40 1.63 -0.15
N TRP A 59 7.46 1.03 -0.68
CA TRP A 59 7.37 0.14 -1.84
C TRP A 59 6.58 -1.14 -1.56
N GLU A 60 6.55 -1.62 -0.31
CA GLU A 60 5.71 -2.77 0.07
C GLU A 60 4.22 -2.46 -0.07
N VAL A 61 3.78 -1.21 0.12
CA VAL A 61 2.39 -0.80 -0.10
C VAL A 61 2.02 -0.98 -1.56
N GLU A 62 2.86 -0.52 -2.49
CA GLU A 62 2.61 -0.67 -3.93
C GLU A 62 2.52 -2.15 -4.33
N ASN A 63 3.48 -2.95 -3.85
CA ASN A 63 3.53 -4.37 -4.20
C ASN A 63 2.40 -5.20 -3.54
N SER A 64 2.02 -4.87 -2.30
CA SER A 64 1.11 -5.70 -1.50
C SER A 64 -0.34 -5.24 -1.55
N LEU A 65 -0.59 -3.96 -1.84
CA LEU A 65 -1.94 -3.39 -1.94
C LEU A 65 -2.30 -3.07 -3.39
N HIS A 66 -1.56 -2.20 -4.06
CA HIS A 66 -1.92 -1.71 -5.39
C HIS A 66 -1.98 -2.83 -6.41
N TRP A 67 -0.94 -3.66 -6.50
CA TRP A 67 -0.95 -4.82 -7.40
C TRP A 67 -2.16 -5.75 -7.17
N VAL A 68 -2.58 -5.94 -5.91
CA VAL A 68 -3.76 -6.75 -5.59
C VAL A 68 -5.05 -6.08 -6.09
N LEU A 69 -5.18 -4.76 -5.92
CA LEU A 69 -6.32 -4.00 -6.43
C LEU A 69 -6.37 -4.04 -7.97
N ASP A 70 -5.25 -3.83 -8.62
CA ASP A 70 -5.17 -3.75 -10.08
C ASP A 70 -5.43 -5.13 -10.71
N VAL A 71 -4.80 -6.19 -10.20
CA VAL A 71 -4.88 -7.53 -10.81
C VAL A 71 -6.09 -8.31 -10.34
N HIS A 72 -6.34 -8.40 -9.03
CA HIS A 72 -7.40 -9.24 -8.50
C HIS A 72 -8.76 -8.55 -8.52
N PHE A 73 -8.81 -7.23 -8.24
CA PHE A 73 -10.06 -6.46 -8.33
C PHE A 73 -10.27 -5.79 -9.69
N ARG A 74 -9.31 -5.88 -10.62
CA ARG A 74 -9.39 -5.30 -11.96
C ARG A 74 -9.67 -3.81 -11.91
N GLU A 75 -9.07 -3.10 -10.95
CA GLU A 75 -9.29 -1.68 -10.71
C GLU A 75 -8.99 -0.85 -11.98
N ASP A 76 -7.85 -1.09 -12.64
CA ASP A 76 -7.46 -0.44 -13.90
C ASP A 76 -8.43 -0.68 -15.07
N LEU A 77 -9.12 -1.82 -15.08
CA LEU A 77 -10.08 -2.16 -16.13
C LEU A 77 -11.46 -1.53 -15.86
N SER A 78 -11.65 -0.87 -14.72
CA SER A 78 -12.94 -0.29 -14.36
C SER A 78 -13.23 0.97 -15.19
N LEU A 79 -14.30 0.91 -16.00
CA LEU A 79 -14.77 2.05 -16.79
C LEU A 79 -15.66 3.02 -15.98
N SER A 80 -15.85 2.75 -14.70
CA SER A 80 -16.74 3.54 -13.83
C SER A 80 -16.11 4.89 -13.51
N LYS A 81 -16.56 5.94 -14.20
CA LYS A 81 -16.06 7.31 -14.03
C LYS A 81 -17.12 8.32 -13.57
N LYS A 82 -18.33 7.86 -13.27
CA LYS A 82 -19.45 8.71 -12.91
C LYS A 82 -19.35 9.16 -11.44
N ASP A 83 -19.50 10.45 -11.19
CA ASP A 83 -19.54 11.05 -9.86
C ASP A 83 -18.39 10.53 -8.96
N ASN A 84 -18.72 10.05 -7.76
CA ASN A 84 -17.77 9.50 -6.80
C ASN A 84 -17.49 7.99 -6.99
N ALA A 85 -17.85 7.39 -8.12
CA ALA A 85 -17.73 5.94 -8.32
C ALA A 85 -16.30 5.43 -8.15
N ILE A 86 -15.30 6.16 -8.64
CA ILE A 86 -13.88 5.77 -8.54
C ILE A 86 -13.46 5.62 -7.07
N ILE A 87 -13.75 6.64 -6.26
CA ILE A 87 -13.39 6.66 -4.84
C ILE A 87 -14.20 5.61 -4.07
N ASN A 88 -15.51 5.51 -4.32
CA ASN A 88 -16.37 4.55 -3.65
C ASN A 88 -15.93 3.11 -3.91
N PHE A 89 -15.65 2.76 -5.17
CA PHE A 89 -15.19 1.42 -5.52
C PHE A 89 -13.79 1.14 -4.98
N SER A 90 -12.86 2.09 -5.03
CA SER A 90 -11.53 1.91 -4.44
C SER A 90 -11.63 1.64 -2.93
N THR A 91 -12.48 2.38 -2.21
CA THR A 91 -12.73 2.18 -0.78
C THR A 91 -13.31 0.79 -0.50
N VAL A 92 -14.33 0.37 -1.23
CA VAL A 92 -14.96 -0.95 -1.05
C VAL A 92 -13.98 -2.08 -1.34
N ARG A 93 -13.18 -1.98 -2.41
CA ARG A 93 -12.16 -3.01 -2.75
C ARG A 93 -11.10 -3.12 -1.66
N LYS A 94 -10.59 -1.99 -1.15
CA LYS A 94 -9.64 -1.96 -0.02
C LYS A 94 -10.25 -2.57 1.23
N PHE A 95 -11.52 -2.28 1.52
CA PHE A 95 -12.24 -2.89 2.62
C PHE A 95 -12.33 -4.41 2.47
N CYS A 96 -12.79 -4.91 1.33
CA CYS A 96 -12.84 -6.35 1.04
C CYS A 96 -11.46 -7.02 1.13
N TYR A 97 -10.41 -6.38 0.61
CA TYR A 97 -9.05 -6.89 0.72
C TYR A 97 -8.62 -7.04 2.19
N ASN A 98 -8.82 -6.01 3.01
CA ASN A 98 -8.47 -6.05 4.43
C ASN A 98 -9.30 -7.09 5.18
N LEU A 99 -10.60 -7.20 4.89
CA LEU A 99 -11.46 -8.26 5.45
C LEU A 99 -10.88 -9.65 5.20
N THR A 100 -10.36 -9.91 3.99
CA THR A 100 -9.75 -11.21 3.71
C THR A 100 -8.62 -11.51 4.68
N LYS A 101 -7.79 -10.52 5.06
CA LYS A 101 -6.65 -10.70 5.98
C LYS A 101 -7.07 -11.13 7.38
N PHE A 102 -8.25 -10.68 7.84
CA PHE A 102 -8.80 -11.02 9.15
C PHE A 102 -9.55 -12.34 9.19
N ASP A 103 -9.98 -12.86 8.04
CA ASP A 103 -10.72 -14.12 8.00
C ASP A 103 -9.81 -15.35 8.12
N GLU A 104 -9.68 -15.83 9.35
CA GLU A 104 -8.96 -17.07 9.69
C GLU A 104 -9.52 -18.30 8.95
N LYS A 105 -10.84 -18.35 8.71
CA LYS A 105 -11.49 -19.54 8.13
C LYS A 105 -10.99 -19.80 6.71
N LEU A 106 -10.70 -18.75 5.95
CA LEU A 106 -10.27 -18.85 4.56
C LEU A 106 -8.75 -18.70 4.39
N LYS A 107 -7.95 -18.59 5.47
CA LYS A 107 -6.48 -18.50 5.36
C LYS A 107 -5.82 -19.69 4.69
N HIS A 108 -6.44 -20.87 4.75
CA HIS A 108 -5.97 -22.07 4.07
C HIS A 108 -6.11 -22.00 2.53
N LEU A 109 -6.84 -21.01 2.01
CA LEU A 109 -7.01 -20.78 0.58
C LEU A 109 -5.99 -19.78 0.04
N THR A 110 -5.72 -19.88 -1.27
CA THR A 110 -4.90 -18.90 -1.98
C THR A 110 -5.54 -17.51 -1.95
N LEU A 111 -4.72 -16.45 -2.03
CA LEU A 111 -5.20 -15.05 -2.02
C LEU A 111 -6.28 -14.82 -3.08
N LYS A 112 -6.08 -15.31 -4.31
CA LYS A 112 -7.07 -15.22 -5.40
C LYS A 112 -8.42 -15.83 -5.01
N ARG A 113 -8.42 -16.99 -4.36
CA ARG A 113 -9.67 -17.66 -3.92
C ARG A 113 -10.33 -16.92 -2.77
N ARG A 114 -9.56 -16.41 -1.80
CA ARG A 114 -10.08 -15.56 -0.71
C ARG A 114 -10.78 -14.34 -1.29
N LEU A 115 -10.11 -13.60 -2.18
CA LEU A 115 -10.66 -12.38 -2.77
C LEU A 115 -11.93 -12.65 -3.58
N ALA A 116 -12.00 -13.75 -4.33
CA ALA A 116 -13.23 -14.13 -5.04
C ALA A 116 -14.43 -14.31 -4.09
N ASN A 117 -14.23 -14.86 -2.89
CA ASN A 117 -15.31 -15.03 -1.90
C ASN A 117 -15.85 -13.68 -1.37
N TYR A 118 -15.02 -12.63 -1.34
CA TYR A 118 -15.42 -11.29 -0.89
C TYR A 118 -15.82 -10.36 -2.04
N GLN A 119 -15.45 -10.68 -3.28
CA GLN A 119 -15.78 -9.88 -4.45
C GLN A 119 -17.19 -10.18 -4.98
N TYR A 120 -17.62 -11.45 -4.91
CA TYR A 120 -18.87 -11.90 -5.54
C TYR A 120 -19.96 -12.29 -4.54
N ASP A 121 -19.63 -12.50 -3.27
CA ASP A 121 -20.58 -12.94 -2.26
C ASP A 121 -20.68 -11.94 -1.10
N ILE A 122 -21.72 -11.11 -1.16
CA ILE A 122 -22.02 -10.10 -0.15
C ILE A 122 -22.30 -10.75 1.21
N LYS A 123 -22.78 -12.00 1.26
CA LYS A 123 -23.05 -12.68 2.53
C LYS A 123 -21.76 -12.99 3.28
N ASN A 124 -20.65 -13.24 2.60
CA ASN A 124 -19.35 -13.43 3.25
C ASN A 124 -18.86 -12.12 3.88
N ILE A 125 -19.06 -10.99 3.20
CA ILE A 125 -18.79 -9.66 3.77
C ILE A 125 -19.66 -9.45 5.02
N GLU A 126 -20.97 -9.63 4.88
CA GLU A 126 -21.93 -9.42 5.97
C GLU A 126 -21.62 -10.30 7.19
N ASN A 127 -21.43 -11.61 6.99
CA ASN A 127 -21.11 -12.55 8.06
C ASN A 127 -19.79 -12.19 8.75
N LEU A 128 -18.75 -11.81 8.01
CA LEU A 128 -17.47 -11.44 8.62
C LEU A 128 -17.61 -10.13 9.40
N VAL A 129 -18.25 -9.10 8.81
CA VAL A 129 -18.51 -7.82 9.46
C VAL A 129 -19.28 -8.03 10.76
N ILE A 130 -20.39 -8.77 10.70
CA ILE A 130 -21.18 -9.14 11.89
C ILE A 130 -20.30 -9.88 12.90
N SER A 131 -19.46 -10.82 12.48
CA SER A 131 -18.58 -11.55 13.41
C SER A 131 -17.50 -10.68 14.06
N LEU A 132 -16.97 -9.68 13.34
CA LEU A 132 -15.97 -8.75 13.84
C LEU A 132 -16.58 -7.77 14.85
N PHE A 133 -17.80 -7.28 14.57
CA PHE A 133 -18.49 -6.31 15.43
C PHE A 133 -19.28 -6.95 16.58
N ASN A 134 -19.73 -8.20 16.44
CA ASN A 134 -20.34 -8.99 17.51
C ASN A 134 -19.32 -9.84 18.28
N CYS A 135 -18.03 -9.68 17.99
CA CYS A 135 -16.99 -10.23 18.86
C CYS A 135 -17.13 -9.50 20.21
N PRO A 136 -17.49 -10.19 21.32
CA PRO A 136 -17.44 -9.55 22.62
C PRO A 136 -15.99 -9.09 22.79
N LEU A 137 -15.80 -7.78 22.88
CA LEU A 137 -14.51 -7.22 23.28
C LEU A 137 -14.10 -8.01 24.51
N THR A 138 -13.07 -8.85 24.39
CA THR A 138 -12.52 -9.58 25.51
C THR A 138 -11.96 -8.53 26.46
N THR A 139 -12.82 -8.08 27.38
CA THR A 139 -12.41 -7.44 28.61
C THR A 139 -11.84 -8.55 29.48
N GLU A 140 -10.57 -8.89 29.28
CA GLU A 140 -9.79 -9.59 30.29
C GLU A 140 -8.48 -8.85 30.52
N LYS A 141 -8.46 -8.25 31.72
CA LYS A 141 -7.37 -7.83 32.63
C LYS A 141 -5.94 -7.69 32.10
#